data_AF-A0A3D5DMG1-F1
#
_entry.id   AF-A0A3D5DMG1-F1
#
_cell.length_a   1.000
_cell.length_b   1.000
_cell.length_c   1.000
_cell.angle_alpha   90.00
_cell.angle_beta   90.00
_cell.angle_gamma   90.00
#
_symmetry.space_group_name_H-M   'P 1'
#
loop_
_entity.id
_entity.type
_entity.pdbx_description
1 polymer ?
#
loop_
_entity_poly.entity_id
_entity_poly.type
_entity_poly.pdbx_seq_one_letter_code
_entity_poly.pdbx_strand_id
1 'polypeptide(L)'
;MVGGGSRRMLLITLAVCLCMAAAGVSVAVSSSPSGSQAGHIAGAGTGPTATRTGATEPTAPVASSRVTTKPGVTSDGISTSVLRWPPQLKSQILRWKAGHGGAALATVVQQMGNAMQAAGVKLYAPMRLTCVSLASDISTAQAGPPIPDDGMQRLYAKALAGLSRAAADCRTAISVHVSGNESVETHVNEALLNRSRVEFAAMSKTLYRATGEIQSLRR
;
A
#
# COMPACT_ATOMS: atom_id res chain seq x y z
N MET A 1 52.10 0.31 -30.29
CA MET A 1 50.98 1.25 -30.06
C MET A 1 49.75 0.74 -30.79
N VAL A 2 48.56 1.05 -30.25
CA VAL A 2 47.19 0.68 -30.68
C VAL A 2 46.61 -0.60 -30.03
N GLY A 3 45.48 -0.40 -29.32
CA GLY A 3 44.35 -1.33 -29.34
C GLY A 3 44.04 -2.15 -28.10
N GLY A 4 43.71 -1.53 -26.94
CA GLY A 4 43.38 -2.28 -25.71
C GLY A 4 42.18 -1.82 -24.87
N GLY A 5 41.48 -0.74 -25.23
CA GLY A 5 40.46 -0.13 -24.36
C GLY A 5 39.01 -0.56 -24.64
N SER A 6 38.67 -0.90 -25.88
CA SER A 6 37.27 -1.01 -26.31
C SER A 6 36.61 -2.37 -26.00
N ARG A 7 37.38 -3.45 -25.91
CA ARG A 7 36.83 -4.80 -25.64
C ARG A 7 36.44 -5.04 -24.17
N ARG A 8 37.09 -4.37 -23.21
CA ARG A 8 36.75 -4.51 -21.78
C ARG A 8 35.49 -3.73 -21.40
N MET A 9 35.25 -2.59 -22.07
CA MET A 9 34.06 -1.78 -21.82
C MET A 9 32.80 -2.37 -22.46
N LEU A 10 32.93 -3.09 -23.60
CA LEU A 10 31.82 -3.80 -24.25
C LEU A 10 31.37 -5.07 -23.50
N LEU A 11 32.28 -5.72 -22.74
CA LEU A 11 31.96 -6.93 -21.98
C LEU A 11 31.21 -6.62 -20.67
N ILE A 12 31.38 -5.43 -20.08
CA ILE A 12 30.70 -5.05 -18.84
C ILE A 12 29.26 -4.59 -19.13
N THR A 13 28.99 -3.98 -20.29
CA THR A 13 27.62 -3.62 -20.70
C THR A 13 26.78 -4.82 -21.13
N LEU A 14 27.38 -5.93 -21.58
CA LEU A 14 26.65 -7.16 -21.91
C LEU A 14 26.25 -7.99 -20.67
N ALA A 15 26.94 -7.84 -19.53
CA ALA A 15 26.63 -8.58 -18.31
C ALA A 15 25.42 -8.03 -17.54
N VAL A 16 25.04 -6.76 -17.75
CA VAL A 16 23.86 -6.14 -17.11
C VAL A 16 22.58 -6.34 -17.93
N CYS A 17 22.68 -6.68 -19.23
CA CYS A 17 21.52 -6.91 -20.10
C CYS A 17 21.02 -8.37 -20.14
N LEU A 18 21.66 -9.32 -19.45
CA LEU A 18 21.35 -10.76 -19.58
C LEU A 18 20.61 -11.42 -18.39
N CYS A 19 20.04 -10.64 -17.46
CA CYS A 19 19.18 -11.19 -16.39
C CYS A 19 17.66 -10.98 -16.62
N MET A 20 17.24 -10.46 -17.78
CA MET A 20 15.82 -10.25 -18.11
C MET A 20 15.33 -11.27 -19.15
N ALA A 21 15.58 -12.55 -18.94
CA ALA A 21 15.08 -13.61 -19.81
C ALA A 21 14.63 -14.85 -19.00
N ALA A 22 13.60 -14.67 -18.16
CA ALA A 22 12.82 -15.80 -17.63
C ALA A 22 11.47 -15.32 -17.07
N ALA A 23 10.59 -14.82 -17.93
CA ALA A 23 9.16 -14.84 -17.66
C ALA A 23 8.43 -14.95 -18.99
N GLY A 24 8.21 -16.19 -19.44
CA GLY A 24 7.29 -16.47 -20.52
C GLY A 24 5.90 -15.99 -20.13
N VAL A 25 5.42 -14.95 -20.80
CA VAL A 25 4.02 -14.55 -20.71
C VAL A 25 3.37 -14.97 -22.02
N SER A 26 2.69 -16.11 -21.98
CA SER A 26 1.71 -16.48 -23.00
C SER A 26 0.58 -15.45 -22.95
N VAL A 27 0.53 -14.54 -23.91
CA VAL A 27 -0.65 -13.71 -24.17
C VAL A 27 -1.70 -14.57 -24.87
N ALA A 28 -2.56 -15.21 -24.08
CA ALA A 28 -3.83 -15.71 -24.57
C ALA A 28 -4.80 -14.52 -24.65
N VAL A 29 -4.87 -13.91 -25.83
CA VAL A 29 -5.94 -12.98 -26.20
C VAL A 29 -7.19 -13.82 -26.44
N SER A 30 -8.09 -13.84 -25.45
CA SER A 30 -9.44 -14.38 -25.64
C SER A 30 -10.40 -13.21 -25.77
N SER A 31 -10.58 -12.77 -27.01
CA SER A 31 -11.74 -12.00 -27.45
C SER A 31 -12.99 -12.85 -27.28
N SER A 32 -14.06 -12.30 -26.70
CA SER A 32 -15.42 -12.60 -27.17
C SER A 32 -16.45 -11.53 -26.75
N PRO A 33 -17.48 -11.29 -27.59
CA PRO A 33 -18.36 -10.14 -27.54
C PRO A 33 -19.74 -10.48 -26.92
N SER A 34 -20.68 -9.53 -27.07
CA SER A 34 -22.13 -9.58 -26.77
C SER A 34 -22.52 -9.12 -25.36
N GLY A 35 -23.58 -8.35 -25.14
CA GLY A 35 -24.59 -7.82 -26.06
C GLY A 35 -25.55 -6.91 -25.29
N SER A 36 -26.08 -5.93 -25.99
CA SER A 36 -27.11 -4.99 -25.52
C SER A 36 -28.47 -5.68 -25.32
N GLN A 37 -29.25 -5.30 -24.30
CA GLN A 37 -30.66 -4.92 -24.45
C GLN A 37 -31.34 -4.44 -23.15
N ALA A 38 -32.17 -3.40 -23.32
CA ALA A 38 -33.48 -3.08 -22.71
C ALA A 38 -33.65 -3.21 -21.18
N GLY A 39 -34.13 -2.21 -20.43
CA GLY A 39 -35.09 -1.17 -20.75
C GLY A 39 -36.52 -1.67 -20.49
N HIS A 40 -37.08 -1.45 -19.29
CA HIS A 40 -38.52 -1.36 -19.06
C HIS A 40 -38.86 -0.45 -17.86
N ILE A 41 -39.92 0.33 -18.07
CA ILE A 41 -40.51 1.39 -17.26
C ILE A 41 -41.65 0.81 -16.39
N ALA A 42 -41.96 1.49 -15.27
CA ALA A 42 -43.28 1.75 -14.65
C ALA A 42 -43.27 1.45 -13.14
N GLY A 43 -43.87 2.26 -12.26
CA GLY A 43 -44.69 3.44 -12.44
C GLY A 43 -44.91 4.14 -11.09
N ALA A 44 -45.23 5.43 -11.17
CA ALA A 44 -45.69 6.24 -10.04
C ALA A 44 -47.15 5.91 -9.71
N GLY A 45 -47.48 5.89 -8.41
CA GLY A 45 -48.84 5.85 -7.90
C GLY A 45 -48.89 6.56 -6.55
N THR A 46 -49.46 7.77 -6.55
CA THR A 46 -49.69 8.64 -5.39
C THR A 46 -51.03 8.34 -4.72
N GLY A 47 -51.08 8.45 -3.39
CA GLY A 47 -52.26 8.96 -2.67
C GLY A 47 -53.03 8.00 -1.75
N PRO A 48 -53.74 8.52 -0.72
CA PRO A 48 -53.71 7.98 0.65
C PRO A 48 -55.08 7.50 1.17
N THR A 49 -55.12 6.73 2.27
CA THR A 49 -56.27 6.69 3.20
C THR A 49 -55.85 6.21 4.59
N ALA A 50 -56.43 6.82 5.62
CA ALA A 50 -56.06 6.73 7.04
C ALA A 50 -57.01 5.82 7.87
N THR A 51 -56.43 5.17 8.89
CA THR A 51 -56.92 4.94 10.28
C THR A 51 -58.26 4.20 10.55
N ARG A 52 -58.23 3.05 11.26
CA ARG A 52 -58.49 2.90 12.74
C ARG A 52 -58.54 1.44 13.24
N THR A 53 -57.82 1.20 14.35
CA THR A 53 -58.07 0.31 15.51
C THR A 53 -58.72 -1.08 15.37
N GLY A 54 -57.98 -2.09 15.83
CA GLY A 54 -58.50 -3.33 16.40
C GLY A 54 -57.46 -3.92 17.35
N ALA A 55 -57.79 -3.98 18.64
CA ALA A 55 -56.95 -4.55 19.69
C ALA A 55 -57.11 -6.07 19.73
N THR A 56 -56.00 -6.80 19.59
CA THR A 56 -55.91 -8.20 20.00
C THR A 56 -54.46 -8.49 20.41
N GLU A 57 -54.29 -8.91 21.65
CA GLU A 57 -53.05 -9.37 22.28
C GLU A 57 -52.51 -10.64 21.59
N PRO A 58 -51.18 -10.73 21.36
CA PRO A 58 -50.53 -12.03 21.31
C PRO A 58 -49.25 -12.08 22.17
N THR A 59 -49.28 -13.01 23.13
CA THR A 59 -48.19 -13.77 23.73
C THR A 59 -46.76 -13.34 23.38
N ALA A 60 -46.04 -12.81 24.39
CA ALA A 60 -44.64 -12.44 24.28
C ALA A 60 -43.76 -13.63 23.85
N PRO A 61 -42.97 -13.52 22.76
CA PRO A 61 -41.91 -14.47 22.50
C PRO A 61 -40.74 -14.19 23.45
N VAL A 62 -40.20 -15.28 24.02
CA VAL A 62 -39.00 -15.30 24.86
C VAL A 62 -37.87 -14.54 24.17
N ALA A 63 -37.44 -13.43 24.77
CA ALA A 63 -36.28 -12.69 24.33
C ALA A 63 -35.03 -13.57 24.53
N SER A 64 -34.59 -14.24 23.48
CA SER A 64 -33.24 -14.80 23.42
C SER A 64 -32.27 -13.63 23.45
N SER A 65 -31.74 -13.31 24.63
CA SER A 65 -30.64 -12.38 24.81
C SER A 65 -29.40 -12.96 24.12
N ARG A 66 -29.33 -12.81 22.80
CA ARG A 66 -28.08 -12.95 22.07
C ARG A 66 -27.25 -11.76 22.50
N VAL A 67 -26.39 -11.98 23.50
CA VAL A 67 -25.34 -11.06 23.91
C VAL A 67 -24.50 -10.78 22.67
N THR A 68 -24.78 -9.68 21.97
CA THR A 68 -23.88 -9.15 20.96
C THR A 68 -22.69 -8.60 21.74
N THR A 69 -21.70 -9.47 21.98
CA THR A 69 -20.37 -9.05 22.40
C THR A 69 -19.86 -8.13 21.31
N LYS A 70 -19.96 -6.81 21.55
CA LYS A 70 -19.38 -5.77 20.69
C LYS A 70 -17.90 -6.15 20.48
N PRO A 71 -17.44 -6.37 19.24
CA PRO A 71 -16.04 -6.69 19.02
C PRO A 71 -15.18 -5.59 19.64
N GLY A 72 -14.13 -5.98 20.37
CA GLY A 72 -13.14 -5.05 20.88
C GLY A 72 -12.45 -4.38 19.70
N VAL A 73 -12.87 -3.16 19.40
CA VAL A 73 -12.27 -2.32 18.36
C VAL A 73 -11.34 -1.35 19.10
N THR A 74 -10.06 -1.31 18.70
CA THR A 74 -9.14 -0.26 19.18
C THR A 74 -9.71 1.12 18.86
N SER A 75 -9.23 2.17 19.54
CA SER A 75 -9.54 3.58 19.22
C SER A 75 -9.42 3.94 17.73
N ASP A 76 -8.64 3.17 16.98
CA ASP A 76 -8.34 3.39 15.56
C ASP A 76 -9.17 2.53 14.61
N GLY A 77 -10.12 1.74 15.11
CA GLY A 77 -10.97 0.90 14.26
C GLY A 77 -10.40 -0.49 13.94
N ILE A 78 -9.20 -0.83 14.40
CA ILE A 78 -8.62 -2.17 14.22
C ILE A 78 -9.21 -3.10 15.27
N SER A 79 -9.78 -4.23 14.86
CA SER A 79 -10.16 -5.33 15.76
C SER A 79 -8.93 -5.79 16.54
N THR A 80 -8.95 -5.74 17.88
CA THR A 80 -7.79 -6.05 18.75
C THR A 80 -7.36 -7.51 18.74
N SER A 81 -7.97 -8.37 17.93
CA SER A 81 -7.69 -9.80 17.95
C SER A 81 -7.62 -10.38 16.55
N VAL A 82 -6.45 -10.91 16.20
CA VAL A 82 -6.20 -11.96 15.18
C VAL A 82 -7.27 -13.08 15.19
N LEU A 83 -8.04 -13.22 16.27
CA LEU A 83 -8.89 -14.37 16.57
C LEU A 83 -10.34 -14.31 16.06
N ARG A 84 -10.81 -13.25 15.37
CA ARG A 84 -12.17 -13.30 14.81
C ARG A 84 -12.43 -12.39 13.61
N TRP A 85 -11.62 -12.48 12.57
CA TRP A 85 -12.11 -12.01 11.27
C TRP A 85 -13.18 -12.97 10.73
N PRO A 86 -14.28 -12.44 10.17
CA PRO A 86 -15.20 -13.26 9.39
C PRO A 86 -14.43 -14.04 8.30
N PRO A 87 -14.76 -15.32 8.03
CA PRO A 87 -14.03 -16.13 7.05
C PRO A 87 -13.90 -15.48 5.67
N GLN A 88 -14.95 -14.79 5.24
CA GLN A 88 -14.96 -14.03 3.98
C GLN A 88 -13.91 -12.90 4.00
N LEU A 89 -13.88 -12.08 5.05
CA LEU A 89 -12.90 -11.00 5.19
C LEU A 89 -11.47 -11.56 5.24
N LYS A 90 -11.24 -12.64 6.00
CA LYS A 90 -9.93 -13.32 6.03
C LYS A 90 -9.49 -13.74 4.63
N SER A 91 -10.37 -14.37 3.84
CA SER A 91 -10.05 -14.78 2.47
C SER A 91 -9.76 -13.61 1.54
N GLN A 92 -10.47 -12.50 1.68
CA GLN A 92 -10.25 -11.27 0.90
C GLN A 92 -8.89 -10.64 1.25
N ILE A 93 -8.55 -10.56 2.54
CA ILE A 93 -7.24 -10.07 3.01
C ILE A 93 -6.11 -10.96 2.50
N LEU A 94 -6.27 -12.29 2.56
CA LEU A 94 -5.29 -13.24 2.03
C LEU A 94 -5.10 -13.07 0.51
N ARG A 95 -6.18 -12.85 -0.24
CA ARG A 95 -6.12 -12.59 -1.69
C ARG A 95 -5.45 -11.25 -1.99
N TRP A 96 -5.77 -10.21 -1.23
CA TRP A 96 -5.11 -8.90 -1.34
C TRP A 96 -3.61 -9.01 -1.07
N LYS A 97 -3.20 -9.72 -0.01
CA LYS A 97 -1.80 -9.98 0.37
C LYS A 97 -1.05 -10.76 -0.71
N ALA A 98 -1.70 -11.73 -1.35
CA ALA A 98 -1.10 -12.53 -2.41
C ALA A 98 -1.07 -11.84 -3.78
N GLY A 99 -1.83 -10.75 -3.95
CA GLY A 99 -1.96 -10.02 -5.21
C GLY A 99 -1.18 -8.70 -5.23
N HIS A 100 -1.62 -7.79 -6.10
CA HIS A 100 -0.99 -6.49 -6.34
C HIS A 100 -0.86 -5.62 -5.08
N GLY A 101 -1.83 -5.66 -4.18
CA GLY A 101 -1.80 -4.89 -2.93
C GLY A 101 -0.64 -5.29 -2.01
N GLY A 102 -0.50 -6.60 -1.77
CA GLY A 102 0.62 -7.12 -0.98
C GLY A 102 1.98 -6.94 -1.65
N ALA A 103 2.04 -7.05 -2.99
CA ALA A 103 3.27 -6.77 -3.74
C ALA A 103 3.73 -5.31 -3.60
N ALA A 104 2.81 -4.34 -3.75
CA ALA A 104 3.12 -2.93 -3.59
C ALA A 104 3.56 -2.60 -2.15
N LEU A 105 2.89 -3.18 -1.15
CA LEU A 105 3.31 -3.06 0.25
C LEU A 105 4.74 -3.57 0.46
N ALA A 106 5.10 -4.72 -0.12
CA ALA A 106 6.43 -5.30 0.01
C ALA A 106 7.50 -4.35 -0.56
N THR A 107 7.26 -3.76 -1.72
CA THR A 107 8.19 -2.79 -2.33
C THR A 107 8.37 -1.55 -1.46
N VAL A 108 7.27 -0.99 -0.92
CA VAL A 108 7.33 0.16 0.01
C VAL A 108 8.18 -0.18 1.24
N VAL A 109 7.96 -1.34 1.87
CA VAL A 109 8.73 -1.78 3.03
C VAL A 109 10.22 -1.97 2.68
N GLN A 110 10.51 -2.54 1.51
CA GLN A 110 11.88 -2.74 1.05
C GLN A 110 12.61 -1.41 0.83
N GLN A 111 12.03 -0.47 0.09
CA GLN A 111 12.69 0.83 -0.16
C GLN A 111 12.83 1.67 1.10
N MET A 112 11.87 1.58 2.02
CA MET A 112 11.99 2.21 3.33
C MET A 112 13.18 1.65 4.11
N GLY A 113 13.38 0.33 4.10
CA GLY A 113 14.56 -0.33 4.65
C GLY A 113 15.86 0.16 4.00
N ASN A 114 15.91 0.23 2.67
CA ASN A 114 17.07 0.71 1.92
C ASN A 114 17.42 2.16 2.28
N ALA A 115 16.42 3.05 2.36
CA ALA A 115 16.61 4.44 2.72
C ALA A 115 17.15 4.61 4.15
N MET A 116 16.62 3.84 5.12
CA MET A 116 17.11 3.85 6.50
C MET A 116 18.51 3.26 6.62
N GLN A 117 18.83 2.21 5.87
CA GLN A 117 20.16 1.62 5.84
C GLN A 117 21.17 2.63 5.28
N ALA A 118 20.89 3.24 4.12
CA ALA A 118 21.73 4.28 3.54
C ALA A 118 21.93 5.47 4.49
N ALA A 119 20.89 5.85 5.22
CA ALA A 119 20.96 6.87 6.26
C ALA A 119 21.90 6.50 7.41
N GLY A 120 21.85 5.24 7.87
CA GLY A 120 22.68 4.73 8.97
C GLY A 120 24.18 4.75 8.67
N VAL A 121 24.55 4.54 7.40
CA VAL A 121 25.95 4.61 6.93
C VAL A 121 26.30 5.94 6.24
N LYS A 122 25.43 6.95 6.33
CA LYS A 122 25.63 8.29 5.75
C LYS A 122 25.92 8.30 4.24
N LEU A 123 25.36 7.33 3.50
CA LEU A 123 25.44 7.28 2.04
C LEU A 123 24.36 8.19 1.43
N TYR A 124 24.61 9.50 1.43
CA TYR A 124 23.60 10.51 1.08
C TYR A 124 23.11 10.44 -0.38
N ALA A 125 24.00 10.22 -1.36
CA ALA A 125 23.57 10.08 -2.75
C ALA A 125 22.67 8.83 -2.97
N PRO A 126 23.04 7.62 -2.49
CA PRO A 126 22.13 6.47 -2.46
C PRO A 126 20.85 6.70 -1.65
N MET A 127 20.93 7.40 -0.51
CA MET A 127 19.75 7.74 0.30
C MET A 127 18.76 8.61 -0.49
N ARG A 128 19.25 9.62 -1.22
CA ARG A 128 18.39 10.46 -2.06
C ARG A 128 17.69 9.64 -3.15
N LEU A 129 18.42 8.76 -3.83
CA LEU A 129 17.86 7.88 -4.86
C LEU A 129 16.79 6.94 -4.30
N THR A 130 17.07 6.30 -3.17
CA THR A 130 16.09 5.41 -2.50
C THR A 130 14.85 6.17 -2.03
N CYS A 131 14.98 7.42 -1.57
CA CYS A 131 13.82 8.27 -1.24
C CYS A 131 12.99 8.65 -2.48
N VAL A 132 13.61 8.80 -3.66
CA VAL A 132 12.88 8.98 -4.93
C VAL A 132 12.11 7.70 -5.30
N SER A 133 12.77 6.54 -5.27
CA SER A 133 12.13 5.25 -5.56
C SER A 133 10.99 4.96 -4.59
N LEU A 134 11.20 5.18 -3.30
CA LEU A 134 10.19 5.03 -2.26
C LEU A 134 8.94 5.89 -2.53
N ALA A 135 9.12 7.14 -2.95
CA ALA A 135 7.99 8.01 -3.30
C ALA A 135 7.18 7.45 -4.48
N SER A 136 7.86 6.90 -5.49
CA SER A 136 7.20 6.22 -6.62
C SER A 136 6.42 4.98 -6.15
N ASP A 137 7.05 4.12 -5.36
CA ASP A 137 6.42 2.89 -4.87
C ASP A 137 5.23 3.17 -3.94
N ILE A 138 5.30 4.24 -3.15
CA ILE A 138 4.17 4.73 -2.36
C ILE A 138 3.03 5.16 -3.27
N SER A 139 3.31 5.88 -4.37
CA SER A 139 2.28 6.28 -5.34
C SER A 139 1.62 5.05 -5.97
N THR A 140 2.40 4.03 -6.32
CA THR A 140 1.87 2.75 -6.82
C THR A 140 1.00 2.06 -5.77
N ALA A 141 1.43 2.04 -4.51
CA ALA A 141 0.69 1.46 -3.40
C ALA A 141 -0.64 2.19 -3.11
N GLN A 142 -0.66 3.52 -3.25
CA GLN A 142 -1.86 4.35 -3.10
C GLN A 142 -2.87 4.12 -4.23
N ALA A 143 -2.38 3.89 -5.46
CA ALA A 143 -3.22 3.58 -6.63
C ALA A 143 -3.68 2.11 -6.68
N GLY A 144 -3.11 1.25 -5.83
CA GLY A 144 -3.41 -0.17 -5.77
C GLY A 144 -4.79 -0.49 -5.17
N PRO A 145 -5.18 -1.78 -5.17
CA PRO A 145 -6.42 -2.20 -4.52
C PRO A 145 -6.37 -1.89 -3.02
N PRO A 146 -7.46 -1.39 -2.41
CA PRO A 146 -7.49 -1.11 -0.98
C PRO A 146 -7.45 -2.40 -0.15
N ILE A 147 -6.96 -2.29 1.09
CA ILE A 147 -7.09 -3.36 2.09
C ILE A 147 -8.59 -3.56 2.35
N PRO A 148 -9.12 -4.79 2.30
CA PRO A 148 -10.56 -5.05 2.47
C PRO A 148 -11.15 -4.68 3.83
N ASP A 149 -10.33 -4.44 4.85
CA ASP A 149 -10.74 -3.95 6.17
C ASP A 149 -10.58 -2.42 6.23
N ASP A 150 -11.68 -1.69 6.47
CA ASP A 150 -11.69 -0.22 6.46
C ASP A 150 -10.78 0.41 7.52
N GLY A 151 -10.67 -0.21 8.70
CA GLY A 151 -9.82 0.28 9.79
C GLY A 151 -8.35 0.20 9.41
N MET A 152 -7.94 -0.95 8.89
CA MET A 152 -6.60 -1.18 8.37
C MET A 152 -6.31 -0.29 7.16
N GLN A 153 -7.28 -0.14 6.24
CA GLN A 153 -7.12 0.72 5.06
C GLN A 153 -6.90 2.18 5.44
N ARG A 154 -7.66 2.73 6.39
CA ARG A 154 -7.46 4.12 6.86
C ARG A 154 -6.06 4.33 7.42
N LEU A 155 -5.57 3.40 8.24
CA LEU A 155 -4.23 3.50 8.83
C LEU A 155 -3.13 3.28 7.79
N TYR A 156 -3.35 2.38 6.85
CA TYR A 156 -2.46 2.16 5.72
C TYR A 156 -2.34 3.42 4.85
N ALA A 157 -3.46 4.01 4.45
CA ALA A 157 -3.47 5.25 3.68
C ALA A 157 -2.81 6.42 4.44
N LYS A 158 -3.07 6.55 5.75
CA LYS A 158 -2.40 7.53 6.61
C LYS A 158 -0.88 7.32 6.62
N ALA A 159 -0.44 6.09 6.80
CA ALA A 159 0.97 5.76 6.79
C ALA A 159 1.62 6.08 5.43
N LEU A 160 0.99 5.69 4.32
CA LEU A 160 1.49 6.00 2.98
C LEU A 160 1.60 7.52 2.74
N ALA A 161 0.60 8.30 3.14
CA ALA A 161 0.64 9.75 3.01
C ALA A 161 1.76 10.39 3.86
N GLY A 162 1.98 9.91 5.08
CA GLY A 162 3.08 10.35 5.93
C GLY A 162 4.46 9.96 5.37
N LEU A 163 4.62 8.72 4.90
CA LEU A 163 5.85 8.24 4.26
C LEU A 163 6.16 9.02 2.97
N SER A 164 5.14 9.39 2.19
CA SER A 164 5.31 10.20 0.97
C SER A 164 5.91 11.56 1.30
N ARG A 165 5.38 12.24 2.34
CA ARG A 165 5.93 13.52 2.83
C ARG A 165 7.36 13.36 3.34
N ALA A 166 7.62 12.34 4.14
CA ALA A 166 8.97 12.05 4.65
C ALA A 166 9.98 11.78 3.52
N ALA A 167 9.57 11.06 2.46
CA ALA A 167 10.40 10.79 1.29
C ALA A 167 10.69 12.06 0.47
N ALA A 168 9.71 12.95 0.33
CA ALA A 168 9.89 14.25 -0.30
C ALA A 168 10.88 15.14 0.48
N ASP A 169 10.76 15.19 1.81
CA ASP A 169 11.69 15.90 2.68
C ASP A 169 13.11 15.31 2.59
N CYS A 170 13.24 13.98 2.61
CA CYS A 170 14.52 13.29 2.44
C CYS A 170 15.20 13.68 1.12
N ARG A 171 14.45 13.63 0.01
CA ARG A 171 14.95 13.99 -1.31
C ARG A 171 15.41 15.44 -1.38
N THR A 172 14.67 16.34 -0.72
CA THR A 172 14.90 17.78 -0.74
C THR A 172 16.04 18.18 0.19
N ALA A 173 16.27 17.41 1.27
CA ALA A 173 17.35 17.64 2.21
C ALA A 173 18.73 17.34 1.63
N ILE A 174 18.83 16.60 0.52
CA ILE A 174 20.09 16.17 -0.08
C ILE A 174 20.20 16.74 -1.49
N SER A 175 21.20 17.58 -1.73
CA SER A 175 21.61 17.98 -3.08
C SER A 175 22.99 17.40 -3.40
N VAL A 176 23.15 16.93 -4.63
CA VAL A 176 24.40 16.37 -5.15
C VAL A 176 24.74 17.14 -6.41
N HIS A 177 25.94 17.70 -6.47
CA HIS A 177 26.44 18.49 -7.59
C HIS A 177 27.74 17.89 -8.09
N VAL A 178 27.89 17.80 -9.40
CA VAL A 178 29.17 17.45 -10.04
C VAL A 178 29.81 18.77 -10.41
N SER A 179 30.88 19.12 -9.70
CA SER A 179 31.66 20.32 -9.97
C SER A 179 32.47 20.12 -11.26
N GLY A 180 32.76 21.21 -11.98
CA GLY A 180 33.44 21.19 -13.28
C GLY A 180 34.88 20.63 -13.29
N ASN A 181 35.39 20.26 -12.12
CA ASN A 181 36.67 19.57 -11.86
C ASN A 181 36.48 18.06 -11.56
N GLU A 182 35.33 17.49 -11.92
CA GLU A 182 34.95 16.09 -11.70
C GLU A 182 34.76 15.68 -10.21
N SER A 183 34.77 16.63 -9.26
CA SER A 183 34.45 16.33 -7.86
C SER A 183 32.94 16.30 -7.61
N VAL A 184 32.47 15.31 -6.86
CA VAL A 184 31.08 15.22 -6.41
C VAL A 184 30.93 15.90 -5.06
N GLU A 185 30.20 17.01 -5.02
CA GLU A 185 29.86 17.73 -3.79
C GLU A 185 28.45 17.35 -3.34
N THR A 186 28.29 17.05 -2.05
CA THR A 186 26.97 16.75 -1.45
C THR A 186 26.68 17.77 -0.38
N HIS A 187 25.55 18.47 -0.49
CA HIS A 187 25.03 19.32 0.58
C HIS A 187 23.84 18.65 1.24
N VAL A 188 23.82 18.72 2.58
CA VAL A 188 22.79 18.11 3.40
C VAL A 188 22.18 19.15 4.33
N ASN A 189 20.86 19.34 4.23
CA ASN A 189 20.08 20.05 5.23
C ASN A 189 19.75 19.07 6.38
N GLU A 190 20.61 19.03 7.39
CA GLU A 190 20.51 18.09 8.51
C GLU A 190 19.19 18.22 9.28
N ALA A 191 18.66 19.44 9.44
CA ALA A 191 17.39 19.65 10.14
C ALA A 191 16.20 19.01 9.39
N LEU A 192 16.14 19.21 8.07
CA LEU A 192 15.11 18.61 7.23
C LEU A 192 15.28 17.09 7.14
N LEU A 193 16.53 16.61 7.03
CA LEU A 193 16.83 15.19 7.01
C LEU A 193 16.43 14.50 8.33
N ASN A 194 16.69 15.14 9.47
CA ASN A 194 16.30 14.62 10.77
C ASN A 194 14.77 14.59 10.93
N ARG A 195 14.06 15.64 10.49
CA ARG A 195 12.59 15.64 10.44
C ARG A 195 12.06 14.47 9.61
N SER A 196 12.61 14.28 8.41
CA SER A 196 12.25 13.16 7.54
C SER A 196 12.44 11.81 8.24
N ARG A 197 13.57 11.60 8.94
CA ARG A 197 13.85 10.36 9.70
C ARG A 197 12.85 10.10 10.83
N VAL A 198 12.50 11.14 11.60
CA VAL A 198 11.51 11.02 12.68
C VAL A 198 10.14 10.66 12.12
N GLU A 199 9.71 11.33 11.04
CA GLU A 199 8.43 11.04 10.38
C GLU A 199 8.44 9.63 9.75
N PHE A 200 9.55 9.21 9.14
CA PHE A 200 9.72 7.83 8.67
C PHE A 200 9.48 6.84 9.79
N ALA A 201 10.18 6.95 10.92
CA ALA A 201 10.02 6.03 12.05
C ALA A 201 8.57 5.98 12.58
N ALA A 202 7.93 7.15 12.72
CA ALA A 202 6.55 7.25 13.18
C ALA A 202 5.55 6.59 12.20
N MET A 203 5.73 6.82 10.90
CA MET A 203 4.85 6.29 9.87
C MET A 203 5.13 4.83 9.56
N SER A 204 6.37 4.35 9.68
CA SER A 204 6.69 2.93 9.67
C SER A 204 5.93 2.19 10.78
N LYS A 205 5.93 2.73 12.00
CA LYS A 205 5.15 2.15 13.11
C LYS A 205 3.65 2.08 12.79
N THR A 206 3.11 3.13 12.16
CA THR A 206 1.71 3.16 11.72
C THR A 206 1.44 2.12 10.63
N LEU A 207 2.36 1.99 9.66
CA LEU A 207 2.30 0.99 8.59
C LEU A 207 2.32 -0.44 9.15
N TYR A 208 3.23 -0.72 10.09
CA TYR A 208 3.29 -2.02 10.78
C TYR A 208 2.03 -2.31 11.57
N ARG A 209 1.42 -1.30 12.21
CA ARG A 209 0.14 -1.49 12.89
C ARG A 209 -1.00 -1.80 11.93
N ALA A 210 -1.02 -1.15 10.77
CA ALA A 210 -2.03 -1.37 9.74
C ALA A 210 -1.91 -2.74 9.06
N THR A 211 -0.70 -3.31 8.99
CA THR A 211 -0.41 -4.50 8.16
C THR A 211 0.13 -5.70 8.93
N GLY A 212 0.52 -5.54 10.21
CA GLY A 212 1.13 -6.59 11.02
C GLY A 212 0.20 -7.78 11.24
N GLU A 213 -1.10 -7.51 11.41
CA GLU A 213 -2.14 -8.54 11.50
C GLU A 213 -2.30 -9.31 10.18
N ILE A 214 -2.05 -8.69 9.03
CA ILE A 214 -2.03 -9.39 7.72
C ILE A 214 -0.83 -10.33 7.64
N GLN A 215 0.31 -9.93 8.21
CA GLN A 215 1.53 -10.73 8.19
C GLN A 215 1.40 -11.98 9.07
N SER A 216 0.73 -11.88 10.23
CA SER A 216 0.50 -13.00 11.15
C SER A 216 -0.50 -14.05 10.64
N LEU A 217 -1.31 -13.72 9.63
CA LEU A 217 -2.17 -14.70 8.94
C LEU A 217 -1.33 -15.77 8.23
N ARG A 218 -1.40 -17.00 8.75
CA ARG A 218 -1.08 -18.21 7.97
C ARG A 218 -2.26 -18.59 7.08
N ARG A 219 -1.94 -19.17 5.92
CA ARG A 219 -2.90 -19.91 5.10
C ARG A 219 -3.42 -21.10 5.89
#